data_AF-A0A7J4VLZ5-F1
#
_entry.id   AF-A0A7J4VLZ5-F1
#
_cell.length_a   1.000
_cell.length_b   1.000
_cell.length_c   1.000
_cell.angle_alpha   90.00
_cell.angle_beta   90.00
_cell.angle_gamma   90.00
#
_symmetry.space_group_name_H-M   'P 1'
#
loop_
_entity.id
_entity.type
_entity.pdbx_description
1 polymer ?
#
loop_
_entity_poly.entity_id
_entity_poly.type
_entity_poly.pdbx_seq_one_letter_code
_entity_poly.pdbx_strand_id
1 'polypeptide(L)'
;MDTSLSIRRLVKDFDGTRALKGIDLEIPSGRFVTLLGPSGCGKTTLLRSVAGISDPSSGEIWLAGRRIDGVVPERRNFGMVFQTYALFPHMSVEKNVAFGLEMRRIARAEIARRVSAALDIVGLGAFGTRLPKQLSGGQQQRVALARAIVIEPDVLLFDEPLSNLDARLRDSLRDELRVLQNKLGITSLYVTHDQSEAMALADEIVVMKDGEIVERGTPIDLYRRPAYRFTAEFLGLTNVITGEISGEECRLPWGAVRPVENAGDSDSEGIAIRPEDIAIAPTDDRADGIVEQAMFMGAATHYQVRAAGQSLRIVTTGGQTGVLAVGQPVTLTPPPVLHLLKSFRPAEEAAA
;
A
#
# COMPACT_ATOMS: atom_id res chain seq x y z
N MET A 1 -23.78 -6.12 -7.63
CA MET A 1 -23.44 -7.27 -8.50
C MET A 1 -22.17 -7.89 -7.95
N ASP A 2 -21.97 -9.19 -8.11
CA ASP A 2 -20.71 -9.83 -7.72
C ASP A 2 -19.64 -9.47 -8.74
N THR A 3 -18.55 -8.90 -8.25
CA THR A 3 -17.35 -8.49 -8.99
C THR A 3 -16.10 -8.92 -8.22
N SER A 4 -16.21 -10.01 -7.44
CA SER A 4 -15.08 -10.62 -6.75
C SER A 4 -14.03 -11.09 -7.74
N LEU A 5 -12.76 -10.82 -7.45
CA LEU A 5 -11.62 -11.28 -8.24
C LEU A 5 -10.85 -12.32 -7.43
N SER A 6 -10.63 -13.50 -7.98
CA SER A 6 -9.84 -14.57 -7.35
C SER A 6 -8.70 -14.97 -8.27
N ILE A 7 -7.49 -14.94 -7.72
CA ILE A 7 -6.25 -15.34 -8.37
C ILE A 7 -5.79 -16.60 -7.65
N ARG A 8 -5.52 -17.67 -8.39
CA ARG A 8 -5.21 -18.99 -7.83
C ARG A 8 -3.91 -19.53 -8.38
N ARG A 9 -2.93 -19.73 -7.50
CA ARG A 9 -1.58 -20.26 -7.80
C ARG A 9 -0.96 -19.64 -9.05
N LEU A 10 -1.09 -18.32 -9.20
CA LEU A 10 -0.66 -17.62 -10.41
C LEU A 10 0.86 -17.55 -10.48
N VAL A 11 1.42 -18.12 -11.55
CA VAL A 11 2.86 -18.10 -11.82
C VAL A 11 3.09 -17.29 -13.08
N LYS A 12 4.17 -16.50 -13.06
CA LYS A 12 4.64 -15.79 -14.24
C LYS A 12 6.16 -15.89 -14.29
N ASP A 13 6.64 -16.46 -15.39
CA ASP A 13 8.05 -16.57 -15.72
C ASP A 13 8.36 -15.62 -16.90
N PHE A 14 9.53 -15.01 -16.86
CA PHE A 14 10.15 -14.26 -17.96
C PHE A 14 11.56 -14.82 -18.15
N ASP A 15 11.88 -15.36 -19.33
CA ASP A 15 13.23 -15.79 -19.76
C ASP A 15 14.25 -16.03 -18.62
N GLY A 16 14.02 -17.09 -17.83
CA GLY A 16 14.92 -17.53 -16.75
C GLY A 16 14.65 -16.92 -15.36
N THR A 17 13.68 -16.03 -15.21
CA THR A 17 13.27 -15.41 -13.94
C THR A 17 11.80 -15.67 -13.64
N ARG A 18 11.52 -16.30 -12.49
CA ARG A 18 10.15 -16.46 -11.98
C ARG A 18 9.74 -15.19 -11.24
N ALA A 19 8.94 -14.35 -11.88
CA ALA A 19 8.49 -13.07 -11.35
C ALA A 19 7.29 -13.19 -10.40
N LEU A 20 6.46 -14.22 -10.55
CA LEU A 20 5.38 -14.56 -9.62
C LEU A 20 5.47 -16.04 -9.26
N LYS A 21 5.47 -16.38 -7.98
CA LYS A 21 5.75 -17.71 -7.45
C LYS A 21 4.50 -18.40 -6.88
N GLY A 22 3.42 -18.41 -7.65
CA GLY A 22 2.18 -19.08 -7.23
C GLY A 22 1.33 -18.21 -6.31
N ILE A 23 0.90 -17.05 -6.81
CA ILE A 23 0.10 -16.10 -6.04
C ILE A 23 -1.32 -16.61 -5.85
N ASP A 24 -1.77 -16.65 -4.60
CA ASP A 24 -3.17 -16.82 -4.20
C ASP A 24 -3.69 -15.53 -3.57
N LEU A 25 -4.67 -14.90 -4.22
CA LEU A 25 -5.24 -13.63 -3.78
C LEU A 25 -6.74 -13.59 -4.07
N GLU A 26 -7.52 -13.09 -3.11
CA GLU A 26 -8.94 -12.84 -3.26
C GLU A 26 -9.23 -11.36 -2.99
N ILE A 27 -9.97 -10.74 -3.89
CA ILE A 27 -10.43 -9.36 -3.77
C ILE A 27 -11.95 -9.41 -3.72
N PRO A 28 -12.57 -9.20 -2.55
CA PRO A 28 -14.02 -9.21 -2.44
C PRO A 28 -14.66 -8.06 -3.23
N SER A 29 -15.91 -8.25 -3.63
CA SER A 29 -16.70 -7.24 -4.35
C SER A 29 -16.69 -5.89 -3.62
N GLY A 30 -16.37 -4.82 -4.35
CA GLY A 30 -16.38 -3.44 -3.84
C GLY A 30 -15.23 -3.08 -2.89
N ARG A 31 -14.29 -3.99 -2.63
CA ARG A 31 -13.12 -3.72 -1.79
C ARG A 31 -11.99 -3.05 -2.57
N PHE A 32 -11.21 -2.26 -1.85
CA PHE A 32 -9.98 -1.63 -2.31
C PHE A 32 -8.77 -2.40 -1.75
N VAL A 33 -8.18 -3.27 -2.56
CA VAL A 33 -7.00 -4.06 -2.19
C VAL A 33 -5.75 -3.42 -2.77
N THR A 34 -4.73 -3.20 -1.94
CA THR A 34 -3.47 -2.58 -2.35
C THR A 34 -2.32 -3.58 -2.32
N LEU A 35 -1.66 -3.79 -3.46
CA LEU A 35 -0.37 -4.46 -3.55
C LEU A 35 0.73 -3.48 -3.17
N LEU A 36 1.50 -3.84 -2.15
CA LEU A 36 2.58 -3.03 -1.61
C LEU A 36 3.86 -3.86 -1.52
N GLY A 37 5.01 -3.26 -1.83
CA GLY A 37 6.29 -3.95 -1.71
C GLY A 37 7.41 -3.24 -2.47
N PRO A 38 8.66 -3.72 -2.36
CA PRO A 38 9.81 -3.12 -3.03
C PRO A 38 9.68 -3.10 -4.56
N SER A 39 10.48 -2.26 -5.21
CA SER A 39 10.62 -2.31 -6.67
C SER A 39 11.07 -3.71 -7.11
N GLY A 40 10.43 -4.23 -8.16
CA GLY A 40 10.78 -5.55 -8.70
C GLY A 40 10.13 -6.76 -8.02
N CYS A 41 9.34 -6.60 -6.94
CA CYS A 41 8.73 -7.74 -6.25
C CYS A 41 7.52 -8.40 -6.97
N GLY A 42 7.19 -7.96 -8.19
CA GLY A 42 6.13 -8.59 -9.01
C GLY A 42 4.76 -7.89 -9.02
N LYS A 43 4.55 -6.78 -8.31
CA LYS A 43 3.25 -6.06 -8.23
C LYS A 43 2.66 -5.71 -9.61
N THR A 44 3.42 -4.99 -10.44
CA THR A 44 2.99 -4.61 -11.79
C THR A 44 2.83 -5.82 -12.70
N THR A 45 3.63 -6.88 -12.51
CA THR A 45 3.47 -8.16 -13.23
C THR A 45 2.13 -8.81 -12.89
N LEU A 46 1.77 -8.86 -11.61
CA LEU A 46 0.49 -9.39 -11.14
C LEU A 46 -0.67 -8.55 -11.69
N LEU A 47 -0.60 -7.23 -11.56
CA LEU A 47 -1.61 -6.30 -12.08
C LEU A 47 -1.82 -6.47 -13.60
N ARG A 48 -0.74 -6.54 -14.38
CA ARG A 48 -0.80 -6.75 -15.84
C ARG A 48 -1.34 -8.12 -16.21
N SER A 49 -1.08 -9.15 -15.39
CA SER A 49 -1.66 -10.49 -15.58
C SER A 49 -3.17 -10.48 -15.35
N VAL A 50 -3.61 -9.79 -14.30
CA VAL A 50 -5.04 -9.53 -14.02
C VAL A 50 -5.67 -8.72 -15.16
N ALA A 51 -4.99 -7.71 -15.71
CA ALA A 51 -5.48 -6.92 -16.84
C ALA A 51 -5.55 -7.70 -18.16
N GLY A 52 -4.88 -8.86 -18.27
CA GLY A 52 -4.73 -9.63 -19.52
C GLY A 52 -3.67 -9.05 -20.46
N ILE A 53 -2.87 -8.09 -20.00
CA ILE A 53 -1.79 -7.48 -20.78
C ILE A 53 -0.58 -8.42 -20.84
N SER A 54 -0.40 -9.26 -19.83
CA SER A 54 0.61 -10.31 -19.81
C SER A 54 -0.03 -11.65 -19.47
N ASP A 55 0.12 -12.66 -20.32
CA ASP A 55 -0.44 -13.97 -20.04
C ASP A 55 0.32 -14.65 -18.89
N PRO A 56 -0.37 -15.25 -17.90
CA PRO A 56 0.30 -16.01 -16.86
C PRO A 56 0.95 -17.28 -17.44
N SER A 57 2.05 -17.73 -16.84
CA SER A 57 2.69 -19.01 -17.21
C SER A 57 1.86 -20.19 -16.73
N SER A 58 1.26 -20.09 -15.54
CA SER A 58 0.29 -21.06 -15.01
C SER A 58 -0.60 -20.42 -13.93
N GLY A 59 -1.57 -21.18 -13.44
CA GLY A 59 -2.56 -20.71 -12.48
C GLY A 59 -3.81 -20.17 -13.17
N GLU A 60 -4.69 -19.53 -12.39
CA GLU A 60 -6.00 -19.12 -12.87
C GLU A 60 -6.39 -17.75 -12.35
N ILE A 61 -7.17 -17.02 -13.15
CA ILE A 61 -7.76 -15.74 -12.76
C ILE A 61 -9.27 -15.87 -12.95
N TRP A 62 -10.04 -15.54 -11.93
CA TRP A 62 -11.49 -15.68 -11.90
C TRP A 62 -12.14 -14.34 -11.55
N LEU A 63 -13.21 -13.98 -12.25
CA LEU A 63 -14.04 -12.81 -11.99
C LEU A 63 -15.48 -13.27 -11.80
N ALA A 64 -16.08 -12.99 -10.65
CA ALA A 64 -17.46 -13.38 -10.32
C ALA A 64 -17.74 -14.87 -10.64
N GLY A 65 -16.80 -15.75 -10.25
CA GLY A 65 -16.87 -17.19 -10.50
C GLY A 65 -16.60 -17.64 -11.95
N ARG A 66 -16.28 -16.75 -12.89
CA ARG A 66 -15.90 -17.08 -14.26
C ARG A 66 -14.38 -17.00 -14.46
N ARG A 67 -13.77 -18.04 -15.00
CA ARG A 67 -12.34 -18.06 -15.37
C ARG A 67 -12.05 -17.12 -16.55
N ILE A 68 -11.00 -16.31 -16.47
CA ILE A 68 -10.67 -15.24 -17.43
C ILE A 68 -9.19 -15.16 -17.86
N ASP A 69 -8.30 -16.05 -17.42
CA ASP A 69 -6.85 -15.98 -17.72
C ASP A 69 -6.50 -15.95 -19.22
N GLY A 70 -7.31 -16.54 -20.10
CA GLY A 70 -7.16 -16.45 -21.57
C GLY A 70 -8.04 -15.40 -22.27
N VAL A 71 -8.77 -14.57 -21.52
CA VAL A 71 -9.61 -13.51 -22.09
C VAL A 71 -8.73 -12.29 -22.38
N VAL A 72 -8.78 -11.79 -23.62
CA VAL A 72 -8.05 -10.58 -24.04
C VAL A 72 -8.49 -9.34 -23.25
N PRO A 73 -7.60 -8.36 -23.01
CA PRO A 73 -7.87 -7.19 -22.16
C PRO A 73 -9.19 -6.47 -22.45
N GLU A 74 -9.49 -6.20 -23.72
CA GLU A 74 -10.68 -5.47 -24.15
C GLU A 74 -12.00 -6.20 -23.85
N ARG A 75 -11.95 -7.50 -23.54
CA ARG A 75 -13.10 -8.33 -23.15
C ARG A 75 -13.19 -8.61 -21.65
N ARG A 76 -12.25 -8.12 -20.83
CA ARG A 76 -12.29 -8.29 -19.36
C ARG A 76 -13.20 -7.29 -18.64
N ASN A 77 -13.67 -6.25 -19.34
CA ASN A 77 -14.47 -5.16 -18.77
C ASN A 77 -13.82 -4.46 -17.56
N PHE A 78 -12.50 -4.32 -17.58
CA PHE A 78 -11.73 -3.61 -16.56
C PHE A 78 -11.44 -2.17 -16.97
N GLY A 79 -11.45 -1.27 -16.00
CA GLY A 79 -10.91 0.08 -16.16
C GLY A 79 -9.48 0.12 -15.63
N MET A 80 -8.56 0.74 -16.36
CA MET A 80 -7.16 0.82 -15.96
C MET A 80 -6.67 2.27 -15.92
N VAL A 81 -5.99 2.63 -14.83
CA VAL A 81 -5.32 3.91 -14.62
C VAL A 81 -3.82 3.65 -14.54
N PHE A 82 -3.08 4.20 -15.51
CA PHE A 82 -1.65 3.99 -15.66
C PHE A 82 -0.84 5.09 -14.97
N GLN A 83 0.38 4.75 -14.55
CA GLN A 83 1.37 5.66 -13.96
C GLN A 83 1.63 6.94 -14.78
N THR A 84 1.63 6.84 -16.12
CA THR A 84 1.87 7.96 -17.03
C THR A 84 0.58 8.60 -17.56
N TYR A 85 -0.57 8.30 -16.94
CA TYR A 85 -1.94 8.65 -17.36
C TYR A 85 -2.37 8.02 -18.69
N ALA A 86 -1.42 7.76 -19.60
CA ALA A 86 -1.60 7.21 -20.93
C ALA A 86 -2.69 7.95 -21.73
N LEU A 87 -2.81 9.27 -21.57
CA LEU A 87 -3.78 10.08 -22.31
C LEU A 87 -3.35 10.25 -23.77
N PHE A 88 -4.30 10.25 -24.68
CA PHE A 88 -4.06 10.56 -26.09
C PHE A 88 -3.81 12.07 -26.24
N PRO A 89 -2.58 12.52 -26.54
CA PRO A 89 -2.21 13.94 -26.45
C PRO A 89 -2.87 14.80 -27.54
N HIS A 90 -3.34 14.15 -28.61
CA HIS A 90 -3.97 14.77 -29.78
C HIS A 90 -5.51 14.74 -29.70
N MET A 91 -6.09 14.19 -28.63
CA MET A 91 -7.53 14.16 -28.39
C MET A 91 -7.91 15.12 -27.27
N SER A 92 -9.11 15.70 -27.33
CA SER A 92 -9.65 16.49 -26.21
C SER A 92 -9.96 15.61 -25.00
N VAL A 93 -10.24 16.21 -23.85
CA VAL A 93 -10.68 15.50 -22.64
C VAL A 93 -11.92 14.66 -22.92
N GLU A 94 -12.95 15.22 -23.54
CA GLU A 94 -14.16 14.48 -23.92
C GLU A 94 -13.85 13.29 -24.82
N LYS A 95 -12.98 13.47 -25.82
CA LYS A 95 -12.58 12.38 -26.74
C LYS A 95 -11.76 11.30 -26.03
N ASN A 96 -10.87 11.68 -25.11
CA ASN A 96 -10.13 10.74 -24.29
C ASN A 96 -11.08 9.86 -23.47
N VAL A 97 -12.10 10.45 -22.85
CA VAL A 97 -13.09 9.74 -22.05
C VAL A 97 -14.05 8.93 -22.94
N ALA A 98 -14.48 9.45 -24.09
CA ALA A 98 -15.39 8.77 -25.00
C ALA A 98 -14.79 7.54 -25.69
N PHE A 99 -13.46 7.51 -25.88
CA PHE A 99 -12.77 6.53 -26.72
C PHE A 99 -13.17 5.07 -26.47
N GLY A 100 -13.22 4.63 -25.20
CA GLY A 100 -13.58 3.26 -24.85
C GLY A 100 -15.02 2.89 -25.22
N LEU A 101 -15.95 3.85 -25.13
CA LEU A 101 -17.34 3.66 -25.54
C LEU A 101 -17.50 3.62 -27.06
N GLU A 102 -16.74 4.45 -27.78
CA GLU A 102 -16.72 4.47 -29.24
C GLU A 102 -16.21 3.13 -29.80
N MET A 103 -15.16 2.57 -29.22
CA MET A 103 -14.64 1.24 -29.59
C MET A 103 -15.65 0.12 -29.32
N ARG A 104 -16.47 0.27 -28.28
CA ARG A 104 -17.61 -0.63 -27.98
C ARG A 104 -18.84 -0.38 -28.85
N ARG A 105 -18.78 0.58 -29.78
CA ARG A 105 -19.88 0.96 -30.70
C ARG A 105 -21.16 1.36 -29.96
N ILE A 106 -21.03 2.01 -28.80
CA ILE A 106 -22.16 2.55 -28.05
C ILE A 106 -22.81 3.69 -28.84
N ALA A 107 -24.14 3.85 -28.74
CA ALA A 107 -24.87 4.89 -29.44
C ALA A 107 -24.39 6.30 -29.03
N ARG A 108 -24.25 7.21 -30.01
CA ARG A 108 -23.68 8.55 -29.79
C ARG A 108 -24.35 9.36 -28.68
N ALA A 109 -25.68 9.27 -28.57
CA ALA A 109 -26.43 9.96 -27.51
C ALA A 109 -26.05 9.43 -26.11
N GLU A 110 -25.85 8.12 -25.99
CA GLU A 110 -25.45 7.47 -24.76
C GLU A 110 -23.98 7.78 -24.40
N ILE A 111 -23.09 7.86 -25.41
CA ILE A 111 -21.71 8.31 -25.21
C ILE A 111 -21.69 9.71 -24.60
N ALA A 112 -22.41 10.67 -25.19
CA ALA A 112 -22.45 12.04 -24.68
C ALA A 112 -22.94 12.11 -23.23
N ARG A 113 -23.99 11.35 -22.89
CA ARG A 113 -24.55 11.27 -21.54
C ARG A 113 -23.52 10.72 -20.54
N ARG A 114 -22.88 9.58 -20.85
CA ARG A 114 -21.91 8.94 -19.95
C ARG A 114 -20.64 9.76 -19.79
N VAL A 115 -20.14 10.38 -20.86
CA VAL A 115 -18.96 11.24 -20.81
C VAL A 115 -19.23 12.45 -19.91
N SER A 116 -20.38 13.12 -20.07
CA SER A 116 -20.76 14.23 -19.19
C SER A 116 -20.80 13.78 -17.74
N ALA A 117 -21.49 12.68 -17.43
CA ALA A 117 -21.59 12.16 -16.08
C ALA A 117 -20.22 11.80 -15.48
N ALA A 118 -19.34 11.15 -16.25
CA ALA A 118 -18.00 10.80 -15.80
C ALA A 118 -17.13 12.04 -15.53
N LEU A 119 -17.21 13.07 -16.39
CA LEU A 119 -16.50 14.32 -16.18
C LEU A 119 -17.01 15.09 -14.96
N ASP A 120 -18.32 15.08 -14.71
CA ASP A 120 -18.91 15.71 -13.52
C ASP A 120 -18.47 15.01 -12.23
N ILE A 121 -18.42 13.67 -12.26
CA ILE A 121 -17.94 12.85 -11.12
C ILE A 121 -16.51 13.23 -10.71
N VAL A 122 -15.62 13.51 -11.66
CA VAL A 122 -14.23 13.91 -11.39
C VAL A 122 -14.03 15.43 -11.32
N GLY A 123 -15.10 16.22 -11.39
CA GLY A 123 -15.06 17.68 -11.32
C GLY A 123 -14.40 18.37 -12.52
N LEU A 124 -14.49 17.77 -13.72
CA LEU A 124 -13.90 18.28 -14.97
C LEU A 124 -14.94 18.66 -16.05
N GLY A 125 -16.22 18.82 -15.71
CA GLY A 125 -17.28 19.15 -16.69
C GLY A 125 -16.94 20.35 -17.60
N ALA A 126 -16.32 21.41 -17.06
CA ALA A 126 -15.93 22.61 -17.82
C ALA A 126 -14.66 22.45 -18.68
N PHE A 127 -13.97 21.30 -18.61
CA PHE A 127 -12.66 21.07 -19.24
C PHE A 127 -12.74 20.19 -20.49
N GLY A 128 -13.94 19.75 -20.88
CA GLY A 128 -14.15 18.73 -21.93
C GLY A 128 -13.48 19.01 -23.29
N THR A 129 -13.41 20.28 -23.70
CA THR A 129 -12.82 20.70 -24.98
C THR A 129 -11.30 20.87 -24.95
N ARG A 130 -10.68 20.87 -23.77
CA ARG A 130 -9.22 21.07 -23.63
C ARG A 130 -8.44 19.83 -24.08
N LEU A 131 -7.19 20.05 -24.47
CA LEU A 131 -6.20 19.00 -24.72
C LEU A 131 -5.41 18.69 -23.44
N PRO A 132 -4.86 17.47 -23.28
CA PRO A 132 -4.07 17.09 -22.10
C PRO A 132 -2.94 18.07 -21.74
N LYS A 133 -2.24 18.63 -22.74
CA LYS A 133 -1.18 19.62 -22.54
C LYS A 133 -1.64 20.95 -21.91
N GLN A 134 -2.95 21.19 -21.84
CA GLN A 134 -3.55 22.40 -21.24
C GLN A 134 -4.06 22.15 -19.81
N LEU A 135 -3.73 21.00 -19.23
CA LEU A 135 -4.18 20.53 -17.92
C LEU A 135 -2.99 20.36 -16.97
N SER A 136 -3.22 20.60 -15.68
CA SER A 136 -2.26 20.24 -14.63
C SER A 136 -2.15 18.71 -14.49
N GLY A 137 -1.10 18.22 -13.81
CA GLY A 137 -0.92 16.78 -13.58
C GLY A 137 -2.13 16.12 -12.90
N GLY A 138 -2.70 16.77 -11.89
CA GLY A 138 -3.89 16.25 -11.20
C GLY A 138 -5.16 16.28 -12.05
N GLN A 139 -5.29 17.28 -12.93
CA GLN A 139 -6.37 17.29 -13.92
C GLN A 139 -6.19 16.16 -14.94
N GLN A 140 -4.98 15.90 -15.43
CA GLN A 140 -4.71 14.77 -16.32
C GLN A 140 -5.02 13.42 -15.64
N GLN A 141 -4.66 13.27 -14.37
CA GLN A 141 -4.98 12.10 -13.57
C GLN A 141 -6.50 11.88 -13.46
N ARG A 142 -7.26 12.95 -13.19
CA ARG A 142 -8.73 12.92 -13.17
C ARG A 142 -9.33 12.56 -14.54
N VAL A 143 -8.74 13.00 -15.65
CA VAL A 143 -9.16 12.56 -17.00
C VAL A 143 -8.90 11.07 -17.20
N ALA A 144 -7.75 10.55 -16.76
CA ALA A 144 -7.43 9.12 -16.84
C ALA A 144 -8.42 8.28 -16.02
N LEU A 145 -8.78 8.76 -14.83
CA LEU A 145 -9.80 8.15 -13.98
C LEU A 145 -11.19 8.19 -14.62
N ALA A 146 -11.62 9.34 -15.16
CA ALA A 146 -12.87 9.47 -15.89
C ALA A 146 -12.95 8.48 -17.06
N ARG A 147 -11.86 8.34 -17.81
CA ARG A 147 -11.76 7.36 -18.91
C ARG A 147 -11.86 5.91 -18.43
N ALA A 148 -11.35 5.60 -17.25
CA ALA A 148 -11.45 4.26 -16.68
C ALA A 148 -12.88 3.93 -16.20
N ILE A 149 -13.59 4.89 -15.60
CA ILE A 149 -14.93 4.67 -15.02
C ILE A 149 -16.08 4.78 -16.04
N VAL A 150 -15.91 5.52 -17.12
CA VAL A 150 -16.99 5.80 -18.10
C VAL A 150 -17.56 4.55 -18.77
N ILE A 151 -16.75 3.49 -18.84
CA ILE A 151 -17.15 2.18 -19.39
C ILE A 151 -17.92 1.32 -18.38
N GLU A 152 -18.16 1.82 -17.17
CA GLU A 152 -18.81 1.12 -16.06
C GLU A 152 -18.14 -0.24 -15.78
N PRO A 153 -16.84 -0.25 -15.42
CA PRO A 153 -16.07 -1.47 -15.32
C PRO A 153 -16.44 -2.30 -14.09
N ASP A 154 -16.25 -3.62 -14.18
CA ASP A 154 -16.43 -4.53 -13.03
C ASP A 154 -15.32 -4.36 -11.99
N VAL A 155 -14.10 -4.04 -12.46
CA VAL A 155 -12.89 -3.86 -11.63
C VAL A 155 -12.09 -2.65 -12.13
N LEU A 156 -11.57 -1.85 -11.19
CA LEU A 156 -10.59 -0.80 -11.45
C LEU A 156 -9.18 -1.27 -11.07
N LEU A 157 -8.25 -1.08 -11.98
CA LEU A 157 -6.84 -1.41 -11.83
C LEU A 157 -6.02 -0.13 -11.82
N PHE A 158 -5.14 0.03 -10.82
CA PHE A 158 -4.29 1.20 -10.70
C PHE A 158 -2.82 0.77 -10.66
N ASP A 159 -2.02 1.24 -11.63
CA ASP A 159 -0.57 0.97 -11.73
C ASP A 159 0.19 2.23 -11.32
N GLU A 160 0.55 2.34 -10.03
CA GLU A 160 1.28 3.48 -9.44
C GLU A 160 0.73 4.87 -9.86
N PRO A 161 -0.59 5.10 -9.76
CA PRO A 161 -1.23 6.24 -10.42
C PRO A 161 -0.82 7.61 -9.87
N LEU A 162 -0.20 7.68 -8.68
CA LEU A 162 0.16 8.93 -8.02
C LEU A 162 1.69 9.16 -7.92
N SER A 163 2.51 8.25 -8.43
CA SER A 163 3.97 8.28 -8.23
C SER A 163 4.65 9.51 -8.82
N ASN A 164 4.10 10.06 -9.91
CA ASN A 164 4.69 11.17 -10.67
C ASN A 164 4.22 12.55 -10.20
N LEU A 165 3.50 12.61 -9.08
CA LEU A 165 2.91 13.84 -8.54
C LEU A 165 3.71 14.35 -7.35
N ASP A 166 3.74 15.68 -7.18
CA ASP A 166 4.27 16.31 -5.98
C ASP A 166 3.45 15.95 -4.73
N ALA A 167 4.04 16.07 -3.55
CA ALA A 167 3.46 15.58 -2.30
C ALA A 167 2.06 16.19 -2.00
N ARG A 168 1.88 17.50 -2.17
CA ARG A 168 0.60 18.16 -1.85
C ARG A 168 -0.51 17.70 -2.79
N LEU A 169 -0.20 17.58 -4.08
CA LEU A 169 -1.15 17.13 -5.06
C LEU A 169 -1.47 15.63 -4.90
N ARG A 170 -0.46 14.82 -4.58
CA ARG A 170 -0.61 13.40 -4.26
C ARG A 170 -1.57 13.19 -3.10
N ASP A 171 -1.40 13.92 -2.00
CA ASP A 171 -2.26 13.82 -0.81
C ASP A 171 -3.72 14.13 -1.14
N SER A 172 -3.97 15.25 -1.81
CA SER A 172 -5.32 15.66 -2.21
C SER A 172 -5.98 14.63 -3.14
N LEU A 173 -5.26 14.13 -4.15
CA LEU A 173 -5.81 13.14 -5.09
C LEU A 173 -6.03 11.76 -4.46
N ARG A 174 -5.21 11.39 -3.48
CA ARG A 174 -5.39 10.17 -2.69
C ARG A 174 -6.73 10.21 -1.93
N ASP A 175 -7.01 11.30 -1.24
CA ASP A 175 -8.28 11.48 -0.52
C ASP A 175 -9.48 11.44 -1.49
N GLU A 176 -9.37 12.14 -2.62
CA GLU A 176 -10.39 12.13 -3.67
C GLU A 176 -10.62 10.73 -4.25
N LEU A 177 -9.56 9.96 -4.47
CA LEU A 177 -9.65 8.60 -5.01
C LEU A 177 -10.41 7.67 -4.06
N ARG A 178 -10.12 7.73 -2.75
CA ARG A 178 -10.82 6.92 -1.75
C ARG A 178 -12.30 7.29 -1.66
N VAL A 179 -12.62 8.60 -1.65
CA VAL A 179 -14.01 9.07 -1.65
C VAL A 179 -14.75 8.60 -2.90
N LEU A 180 -14.10 8.72 -4.07
CA LEU A 180 -14.70 8.29 -5.33
C LEU A 180 -14.96 6.79 -5.35
N GLN A 181 -13.98 5.97 -4.98
CA GLN A 181 -14.13 4.52 -5.00
C GLN A 181 -15.22 4.07 -4.03
N ASN A 182 -15.29 4.64 -2.81
CA ASN A 182 -16.37 4.37 -1.86
C ASN A 182 -17.74 4.75 -2.41
N LYS A 183 -17.85 5.90 -3.09
CA LYS A 183 -19.10 6.35 -3.72
C LYS A 183 -19.56 5.43 -4.84
N LEU A 184 -18.63 4.87 -5.63
CA LEU A 184 -18.95 4.00 -6.75
C LEU A 184 -19.07 2.52 -6.35
N GLY A 185 -18.48 2.11 -5.23
CA GLY A 185 -18.48 0.72 -4.76
C GLY A 185 -17.78 -0.26 -5.71
N ILE A 186 -16.82 0.22 -6.52
CA ILE A 186 -16.14 -0.60 -7.53
C ILE A 186 -14.98 -1.36 -6.90
N THR A 187 -14.89 -2.67 -7.18
CA THR A 187 -13.75 -3.52 -6.80
C THR A 187 -12.47 -2.95 -7.39
N SER A 188 -11.45 -2.75 -6.55
CA SER A 188 -10.23 -2.04 -6.94
C SER A 188 -8.98 -2.80 -6.53
N LEU A 189 -8.04 -2.94 -7.46
CA LEU A 189 -6.68 -3.44 -7.21
C LEU A 189 -5.69 -2.31 -7.48
N TYR A 190 -4.99 -1.89 -6.44
CA TYR A 190 -4.09 -0.76 -6.47
C TYR A 190 -2.64 -1.19 -6.26
N VAL A 191 -1.73 -0.72 -7.11
CA VAL A 191 -0.29 -0.97 -6.97
C VAL A 191 0.40 0.31 -6.55
N THR A 192 1.19 0.23 -5.49
CA THR A 192 2.08 1.32 -5.08
C THR A 192 3.33 0.81 -4.38
N HIS A 193 4.34 1.66 -4.32
CA HIS A 193 5.49 1.52 -3.44
C HIS A 193 5.42 2.50 -2.25
N ASP A 194 4.44 3.40 -2.23
CA ASP A 194 4.24 4.38 -1.16
C ASP A 194 3.38 3.79 -0.04
N GLN A 195 3.96 3.70 1.14
CA GLN A 195 3.30 3.14 2.33
C GLN A 195 2.12 4.01 2.78
N SER A 196 2.23 5.33 2.65
CA SER A 196 1.17 6.25 3.07
C SER A 196 -0.06 6.12 2.19
N GLU A 197 0.13 5.84 0.89
CA GLU A 197 -0.97 5.51 -0.01
C GLU A 197 -1.67 4.22 0.41
N ALA A 198 -0.91 3.15 0.63
CA ALA A 198 -1.47 1.87 1.06
C ALA A 198 -2.23 2.00 2.38
N MET A 199 -1.68 2.72 3.35
CA MET A 199 -2.28 2.92 4.67
C MET A 199 -3.59 3.73 4.64
N ALA A 200 -3.70 4.70 3.73
CA ALA A 200 -4.86 5.59 3.67
C ALA A 200 -5.98 5.08 2.74
N LEU A 201 -5.63 4.34 1.68
CA LEU A 201 -6.58 3.93 0.65
C LEU A 201 -7.17 2.54 0.89
N ALA A 202 -6.37 1.61 1.42
CA ALA A 202 -6.68 0.20 1.35
C ALA A 202 -7.71 -0.23 2.41
N ASP A 203 -8.62 -1.11 2.00
CA ASP A 203 -9.35 -1.97 2.94
C ASP A 203 -8.45 -3.13 3.41
N GLU A 204 -7.60 -3.63 2.52
CA GLU A 204 -6.62 -4.68 2.77
C GLU A 204 -5.34 -4.39 1.98
N ILE A 205 -4.20 -4.51 2.65
CA ILE A 205 -2.88 -4.41 2.02
C ILE A 205 -2.33 -5.83 1.85
N VAL A 206 -1.74 -6.09 0.70
CA VAL A 206 -1.02 -7.32 0.37
C VAL A 206 0.45 -6.96 0.21
N VAL A 207 1.26 -7.35 1.17
CA VAL A 207 2.70 -7.11 1.19
C VAL A 207 3.39 -8.17 0.35
N MET A 208 4.08 -7.76 -0.70
CA MET A 208 4.79 -8.63 -1.65
C MET A 208 6.30 -8.48 -1.56
N LYS A 209 7.01 -9.60 -1.62
CA LYS A 209 8.48 -9.67 -1.70
C LYS A 209 8.88 -10.78 -2.66
N ASP A 210 9.81 -10.49 -3.57
CA ASP A 210 10.42 -11.50 -4.47
C ASP A 210 9.44 -12.44 -5.20
N GLY A 211 8.29 -11.90 -5.62
CA GLY A 211 7.27 -12.65 -6.36
C GLY A 211 6.30 -13.47 -5.49
N GLU A 212 6.33 -13.31 -4.17
CA GLU A 212 5.47 -13.97 -3.18
C GLU A 212 4.69 -12.95 -2.32
N ILE A 213 3.56 -13.39 -1.77
CA ILE A 213 2.85 -12.63 -0.72
C ILE A 213 3.48 -12.99 0.62
N VAL A 214 4.01 -11.99 1.31
CA VAL A 214 4.57 -12.12 2.65
C VAL A 214 3.46 -12.13 3.69
N GLU A 215 2.59 -11.13 3.60
CA GLU A 215 1.54 -10.89 4.59
C GLU A 215 0.38 -10.13 3.96
N ARG A 216 -0.81 -10.30 4.53
CA ARG A 216 -1.99 -9.56 4.13
C ARG A 216 -2.85 -9.26 5.35
N GLY A 217 -3.52 -8.13 5.33
CA GLY A 217 -4.37 -7.69 6.44
C GLY A 217 -4.83 -6.26 6.27
N THR A 218 -5.58 -5.78 7.26
CA THR A 218 -5.97 -4.37 7.28
C THR A 218 -4.73 -3.48 7.50
N PRO A 219 -4.75 -2.21 7.07
CA PRO A 219 -3.66 -1.28 7.36
C PRO A 219 -3.26 -1.22 8.83
N ILE A 220 -4.26 -1.22 9.73
CA ILE A 220 -4.04 -1.12 11.17
C ILE A 220 -3.38 -2.39 11.70
N ASP A 221 -3.86 -3.57 11.28
CA ASP A 221 -3.31 -4.85 11.76
C ASP A 221 -1.86 -5.02 11.31
N LEU A 222 -1.56 -4.79 10.04
CA LEU A 222 -0.19 -4.91 9.52
C LEU A 222 0.76 -3.85 10.12
N TYR A 223 0.23 -2.68 10.49
CA TYR A 223 1.04 -1.67 11.16
C TYR A 223 1.29 -2.03 12.63
N ARG A 224 0.25 -2.41 13.37
CA ARG A 224 0.35 -2.61 14.82
C ARG A 224 0.85 -3.99 15.22
N ARG A 225 0.52 -5.02 14.45
CA ARG A 225 0.80 -6.43 14.73
C ARG A 225 1.29 -7.19 13.48
N PRO A 226 2.38 -6.73 12.84
CA PRO A 226 2.95 -7.45 11.69
C PRO A 226 3.51 -8.80 12.13
N ALA A 227 3.07 -9.88 11.50
CA ALA A 227 3.56 -11.21 11.82
C ALA A 227 5.04 -11.40 11.43
N TYR A 228 5.49 -10.77 10.35
CA TYR A 228 6.84 -10.96 9.81
C TYR A 228 7.73 -9.73 10.00
N ARG A 229 9.01 -9.97 10.28
CA ARG A 229 10.02 -8.90 10.40
C ARG A 229 10.09 -8.01 9.18
N PHE A 230 10.02 -8.61 7.98
CA PHE A 230 10.00 -7.86 6.73
C PHE A 230 8.83 -6.86 6.70
N THR A 231 7.61 -7.30 7.04
CA THR A 231 6.44 -6.40 7.10
C THR A 231 6.65 -5.28 8.12
N ALA A 232 7.17 -5.62 9.30
CA ALA A 232 7.42 -4.64 10.36
C ALA A 232 8.44 -3.57 9.95
N GLU A 233 9.54 -3.96 9.32
CA GLU A 233 10.59 -3.04 8.84
C GLU A 233 10.17 -2.29 7.58
N PHE A 234 9.31 -2.89 6.75
CA PHE A 234 8.85 -2.30 5.50
C PHE A 234 7.70 -1.31 5.70
N LEU A 235 6.83 -1.50 6.69
CA LEU A 235 5.70 -0.62 6.97
C LEU A 235 6.06 0.39 8.05
N GLY A 236 6.55 1.56 7.68
CA GLY A 236 6.89 2.66 8.58
C GLY A 236 8.22 2.46 9.32
N LEU A 237 8.49 3.36 10.27
CA LEU A 237 9.65 3.22 11.15
C LEU A 237 9.33 2.18 12.24
N THR A 238 10.29 1.29 12.50
CA THR A 238 10.18 0.25 13.54
C THR A 238 11.53 0.07 14.22
N ASN A 239 11.50 -0.14 15.54
CA ASN A 239 12.63 -0.71 16.26
C ASN A 239 12.44 -2.21 16.32
N VAL A 240 13.41 -2.96 15.80
CA VAL A 240 13.49 -4.42 15.99
C VAL A 240 14.52 -4.68 17.07
N ILE A 241 14.06 -5.19 18.21
CA ILE A 241 14.85 -5.30 19.44
C ILE A 241 14.96 -6.76 19.85
N THR A 242 16.14 -7.16 20.31
CA THR A 242 16.33 -8.47 20.97
C THR A 242 16.12 -8.31 22.47
N GLY A 243 15.26 -9.13 23.06
CA GLY A 243 15.03 -9.20 24.50
C GLY A 243 15.13 -10.63 25.02
N GLU A 244 15.28 -10.77 26.34
CA GLU A 244 15.29 -12.08 27.01
C GLU A 244 13.84 -12.51 27.26
N ILE A 245 13.39 -13.53 26.53
CA ILE A 245 12.03 -14.08 26.67
C ILE A 245 12.06 -15.21 27.72
N SER A 246 11.12 -15.16 28.67
CA SER A 246 10.95 -16.17 29.70
C SER A 246 9.46 -16.40 29.95
N GLY A 247 8.92 -17.49 29.40
CA GLY A 247 7.48 -17.74 29.43
C GLY A 247 6.73 -16.69 28.60
N GLU A 248 5.73 -16.05 29.19
CA GLU A 248 4.92 -15.01 28.55
C GLU A 248 5.48 -13.58 28.75
N GLU A 249 6.66 -13.45 29.33
CA GLU A 249 7.30 -12.15 29.56
C GLU A 249 8.59 -12.01 28.76
N CYS A 250 8.90 -10.77 28.40
CA CYS A 250 10.19 -10.41 27.83
C CYS A 250 10.83 -9.26 28.60
N ARG A 251 12.11 -9.42 28.93
CA ARG A 251 12.97 -8.35 29.45
C ARG A 251 13.69 -7.67 28.29
N LEU A 252 13.43 -6.37 28.13
CA LEU A 252 14.09 -5.53 27.13
C LEU A 252 15.51 -5.13 27.58
N PRO A 253 16.39 -4.69 26.67
CA PRO A 253 17.79 -4.36 26.98
C PRO A 253 17.99 -3.31 28.08
N TRP A 254 17.06 -2.37 28.23
CA TRP A 254 17.09 -1.36 29.30
C TRP A 254 16.42 -1.83 30.61
N GLY A 255 16.08 -3.12 30.73
CA GLY A 255 15.61 -3.75 31.96
C GLY A 255 14.08 -3.76 32.14
N ALA A 256 13.32 -3.09 31.28
CA ALA A 256 11.86 -3.13 31.33
C ALA A 256 11.34 -4.54 31.01
N VAL A 257 10.40 -5.03 31.83
CA VAL A 257 9.73 -6.32 31.62
C VAL A 257 8.30 -6.08 31.17
N ARG A 258 7.88 -6.78 30.11
CA ARG A 258 6.53 -6.68 29.55
C ARG A 258 6.01 -8.05 29.13
N PRO A 259 4.69 -8.27 29.21
CA PRO A 259 4.06 -9.44 28.62
C PRO A 259 4.21 -9.45 27.10
N VAL A 260 4.21 -10.64 26.52
CA VAL A 260 4.33 -10.91 25.09
C VAL A 260 3.05 -11.58 24.60
N GLU A 261 2.38 -11.01 23.59
CA GLU A 261 1.07 -11.53 23.16
C GLU A 261 1.16 -12.85 22.35
N ASN A 262 2.30 -13.15 21.74
CA ASN A 262 2.53 -14.35 20.93
C ASN A 262 3.74 -15.18 21.40
N ALA A 263 3.89 -15.34 22.72
CA ALA A 263 5.02 -15.99 23.37
C ALA A 263 5.29 -17.46 22.96
N GLY A 264 4.33 -18.12 22.29
CA GLY A 264 4.46 -19.51 21.82
C GLY A 264 5.28 -19.69 20.53
N ASP A 265 5.67 -18.61 19.86
CA ASP A 265 6.44 -18.67 18.61
C ASP A 265 7.94 -18.85 18.90
N SER A 266 8.47 -20.08 18.74
CA SER A 266 9.87 -20.42 19.03
C SER A 266 10.91 -19.88 18.03
N ASP A 267 10.46 -19.44 16.85
CA ASP A 267 11.29 -18.89 15.76
C ASP A 267 11.17 -17.35 15.68
N SER A 268 11.43 -16.67 16.81
CA SER A 268 11.38 -15.21 16.86
C SER A 268 12.65 -14.55 16.30
N GLU A 269 12.48 -13.57 15.41
CA GLU A 269 13.56 -12.69 14.91
C GLU A 269 13.66 -11.35 15.66
N GLY A 270 12.98 -11.23 16.79
CA GLY A 270 12.98 -10.04 17.63
C GLY A 270 11.59 -9.48 17.89
N ILE A 271 11.57 -8.35 18.57
CA ILE A 271 10.35 -7.67 19.03
C ILE A 271 10.20 -6.39 18.22
N ALA A 272 9.03 -6.21 17.60
CA ALA A 272 8.68 -4.95 16.97
C ALA A 272 8.19 -3.96 18.03
N ILE A 273 8.83 -2.79 18.11
CA ILE A 273 8.31 -1.67 18.88
C ILE A 273 8.27 -0.43 17.97
N ARG A 274 7.08 0.14 17.80
CA ARG A 274 6.92 1.37 17.03
C ARG A 274 7.57 2.54 17.77
N PRO A 275 8.27 3.45 17.06
CA PRO A 275 8.91 4.60 17.69
C PRO A 275 7.97 5.46 18.53
N GLU A 276 6.71 5.59 18.12
CA GLU A 276 5.67 6.34 18.82
C GLU A 276 5.05 5.59 20.01
N ASP A 277 5.33 4.29 20.16
CA ASP A 277 4.87 3.48 21.28
C ASP A 277 5.87 3.46 22.44
N ILE A 278 7.07 4.05 22.27
CA ILE A 278 8.04 4.24 23.35
C ILE A 278 7.86 5.65 23.92
N ALA A 279 7.40 5.75 25.17
CA ALA A 279 7.39 7.04 25.85
C ALA A 279 8.79 7.39 26.37
N ILE A 280 9.17 8.64 26.18
CA ILE A 280 10.47 9.20 26.58
C ILE A 280 10.24 10.38 27.53
N ALA A 281 10.98 10.40 28.63
CA ALA A 281 10.95 11.50 29.60
C ALA A 281 12.36 11.81 30.09
N PRO A 282 12.69 13.09 30.35
CA PRO A 282 13.96 13.44 30.96
C PRO A 282 14.04 12.88 32.37
N THR A 283 15.24 12.53 32.83
CA THR A 283 15.45 12.05 34.19
C THR A 283 16.78 12.55 34.75
N ASP A 284 16.79 12.88 36.03
CA ASP A 284 18.02 13.13 36.80
C ASP A 284 18.46 11.87 37.59
N ASP A 285 17.66 10.80 37.53
CA ASP A 285 17.88 9.53 38.22
C ASP A 285 18.57 8.49 37.31
N ARG A 286 18.30 7.20 37.52
CA ARG A 286 18.83 6.12 36.69
C ARG A 286 18.24 6.22 35.27
N ALA A 287 19.10 6.60 34.32
CA ALA A 287 18.74 6.67 32.91
C ALA A 287 18.66 5.29 32.26
N ASP A 288 17.62 5.08 31.44
CA ASP A 288 17.47 3.93 30.56
C ASP A 288 18.26 4.13 29.25
N GLY A 289 18.45 5.39 28.85
CA GLY A 289 19.23 5.77 27.68
C GLY A 289 19.65 7.23 27.66
N ILE A 290 20.39 7.61 26.61
CA ILE A 290 20.89 8.97 26.37
C ILE A 290 20.47 9.41 24.97
N VAL A 291 19.95 10.63 24.85
CA VAL A 291 19.58 11.24 23.55
C VAL A 291 20.85 11.50 22.74
N GLU A 292 20.97 10.88 21.58
CA GLU A 292 22.07 11.11 20.64
C GLU A 292 21.72 12.16 19.59
N GLN A 293 20.46 12.17 19.15
CA GLN A 293 19.95 13.12 18.17
C GLN A 293 18.51 13.49 18.51
N ALA A 294 18.16 14.75 18.23
CA ALA A 294 16.81 15.28 18.32
C ALA A 294 16.51 16.11 17.07
N MET A 295 15.47 15.73 16.34
CA MET A 295 15.06 16.37 15.09
C MET A 295 13.61 16.82 15.20
N PHE A 296 13.40 18.14 15.25
CA PHE A 296 12.06 18.72 15.25
C PHE A 296 11.47 18.70 13.85
N MET A 297 10.33 18.03 13.66
CA MET A 297 9.65 17.83 12.38
C MET A 297 8.29 18.54 12.33
N GLY A 298 8.08 19.57 13.16
CA GLY A 298 6.83 20.31 13.24
C GLY A 298 5.80 19.64 14.17
N ALA A 299 5.02 18.70 13.62
CA ALA A 299 3.97 18.00 14.39
C ALA A 299 4.53 16.92 15.34
N ALA A 300 5.77 16.49 15.10
CA ALA A 300 6.45 15.47 15.87
C ALA A 300 7.93 15.82 16.07
N THR A 301 8.56 15.19 17.06
CA THR A 301 10.00 15.21 17.25
C THR A 301 10.54 13.80 17.15
N HIS A 302 11.55 13.60 16.31
CA HIS A 302 12.22 12.33 16.12
C HIS A 302 13.50 12.31 16.96
N TYR A 303 13.60 11.33 17.85
CA TYR A 303 14.77 11.11 18.68
C TYR A 303 15.50 9.84 18.25
N GLN A 304 16.83 9.90 18.31
CA GLN A 304 17.68 8.72 18.34
C GLN A 304 18.25 8.62 19.76
N VAL A 305 17.97 7.51 20.45
CA VAL A 305 18.36 7.29 21.85
C VAL A 305 19.22 6.05 21.94
N ARG A 306 20.40 6.15 22.57
CA ARG A 306 21.23 4.99 22.87
C ARG A 306 20.84 4.40 24.23
N ALA A 307 20.38 3.16 24.23
CA ALA A 307 19.97 2.42 25.42
C ALA A 307 20.60 1.01 25.38
N ALA A 308 21.32 0.63 26.43
CA ALA A 308 21.98 -0.68 26.55
C ALA A 308 22.79 -1.12 25.30
N GLY A 309 23.51 -0.18 24.67
CA GLY A 309 24.33 -0.44 23.49
C GLY A 309 23.58 -0.49 22.15
N GLN A 310 22.25 -0.34 22.16
CA GLN A 310 21.41 -0.25 20.96
C GLN A 310 20.96 1.18 20.71
N SER A 311 20.71 1.52 19.45
CA SER A 311 20.22 2.85 19.06
C SER A 311 18.74 2.73 18.66
N LEU A 312 17.86 3.34 19.46
CA LEU A 312 16.42 3.30 19.33
C LEU A 312 15.90 4.59 18.69
N ARG A 313 14.94 4.45 17.80
CA ARG A 313 14.15 5.56 17.25
C ARG A 313 12.92 5.76 18.10
N ILE A 314 12.66 7.01 18.51
CA ILE A 314 11.48 7.36 19.28
C ILE A 314 10.82 8.58 18.64
N VAL A 315 9.49 8.56 18.51
CA VAL A 315 8.74 9.67 17.93
C VAL A 315 7.75 10.18 18.97
N THR A 316 7.86 11.45 19.34
CA THR A 316 6.86 12.09 20.21
C THR A 316 5.99 13.04 19.41
N THR A 317 4.69 13.02 19.67
CA THR A 317 3.73 13.94 19.06
C THR A 317 3.54 15.19 19.89
N GLY A 318 3.26 16.30 19.21
CA GLY A 318 3.03 17.59 19.83
C GLY A 318 4.29 18.44 19.72
N GLY A 319 4.13 19.66 19.19
CA GLY A 319 5.17 20.68 19.18
C GLY A 319 5.45 21.19 20.58
N GLN A 320 5.82 20.29 21.50
CA GLN A 320 6.05 20.61 22.89
C GLN A 320 7.18 21.63 22.98
N THR A 321 6.94 22.67 23.77
CA THR A 321 8.00 23.53 24.30
C THR A 321 8.92 22.67 25.16
N GLY A 322 10.16 22.43 24.70
CA GLY A 322 11.15 21.65 25.44
C GLY A 322 11.59 20.37 24.72
N VAL A 323 12.13 20.50 23.51
CA VAL A 323 12.82 19.40 22.82
C VAL A 323 13.99 18.94 23.69
N LEU A 324 14.02 17.65 24.04
CA LEU A 324 15.12 17.06 24.80
C LEU A 324 16.46 17.29 24.08
N ALA A 325 17.46 17.72 24.84
CA ALA A 325 18.76 18.07 24.31
C ALA A 325 19.60 16.83 24.01
N VAL A 326 20.51 16.95 23.04
CA VAL A 326 21.55 15.92 22.81
C VAL A 326 22.40 15.78 24.07
N GLY A 327 22.65 14.54 24.48
CA GLY A 327 23.34 14.19 25.72
C GLY A 327 22.44 14.08 26.94
N GLN A 328 21.14 14.38 26.82
CA GLN A 328 20.22 14.32 27.96
C GLN A 328 19.92 12.86 28.36
N PRO A 329 20.06 12.50 29.65
CA PRO A 329 19.60 11.22 30.18
C PRO A 329 18.07 11.14 30.18
N VAL A 330 17.55 9.96 29.81
CA VAL A 330 16.10 9.72 29.69
C VAL A 330 15.67 8.38 30.26
N THR A 331 14.44 8.31 30.75
CA THR A 331 13.72 7.06 31.00
C THR A 331 12.89 6.66 29.78
N LEU A 332 12.82 5.35 29.51
CA LEU A 332 12.14 4.77 28.37
C LEU A 332 11.03 3.83 28.83
N THR A 333 9.78 4.17 28.53
CA THR A 333 8.63 3.30 28.82
C THR A 333 8.19 2.58 27.54
N PRO A 334 8.40 1.25 27.41
CA PRO A 334 7.89 0.48 26.29
C PRO A 334 6.36 0.35 26.35
N PRO A 335 5.71 -0.08 25.25
CA PRO A 335 4.29 -0.39 25.24
C PRO A 335 3.92 -1.44 26.31
N PRO A 336 2.65 -1.50 26.73
CA PRO A 336 2.21 -2.41 27.78
C PRO A 336 2.31 -3.89 27.40
N VAL A 337 2.31 -4.21 26.11
CA VAL A 337 2.41 -5.56 25.56
C VAL A 337 3.39 -5.53 24.38
N LEU A 338 4.20 -6.57 24.24
CA LEU A 338 5.18 -6.74 23.16
C LEU A 338 4.72 -7.75 22.11
N HIS A 339 5.15 -7.55 20.87
CA HIS A 339 4.83 -8.39 19.72
C HIS A 339 6.11 -9.01 19.13
N LEU A 340 6.17 -10.34 19.06
CA LEU A 340 7.29 -11.07 18.44
C LEU A 340 7.11 -11.19 16.93
N LEU A 341 8.21 -11.02 16.22
CA LEU A 341 8.29 -11.14 14.76
C LEU A 341 8.78 -12.51 14.34
N LYS A 342 8.25 -13.04 13.24
CA LYS A 342 8.72 -14.26 12.57
C LYS A 342 9.66 -13.94 11.40
N SER A 343 10.55 -14.88 11.08
CA SER A 343 11.24 -14.91 9.78
C SER A 343 10.24 -15.19 8.67
N PHE A 344 10.28 -14.41 7.60
CA PHE A 344 9.66 -14.83 6.34
C PHE A 344 10.67 -15.66 5.55
N ARG A 345 10.37 -16.95 5.33
CA ARG A 345 11.16 -17.83 4.45
C ARG A 345 10.36 -18.08 3.16
N PRO A 346 10.86 -17.64 1.99
CA PRO A 346 10.21 -17.91 0.72
C PRO A 346 10.01 -19.41 0.48
N ALA A 347 8.98 -19.78 -0.27
CA ALA A 347 8.61 -21.19 -0.49
C ALA A 347 9.73 -22.02 -1.15
N GLU A 348 10.60 -21.39 -1.95
CA GLU A 348 11.75 -22.06 -2.59
C GLU A 348 12.90 -22.37 -1.60
N GLU A 349 13.02 -21.66 -0.48
CA GLU A 349 14.03 -21.93 0.56
C GLU A 349 13.54 -22.92 1.62
N ALA A 350 12.22 -23.10 1.78
CA ALA A 350 11.64 -24.05 2.73
C ALA A 350 11.71 -25.52 2.27
N ALA A 351 12.05 -25.76 1.00
CA ALA A 351 12.16 -27.09 0.38
C ALA A 351 13.61 -27.59 0.24
N ALA A 352 14.60 -26.81 0.69
CA ALA A 352 16.01 -27.17 0.77
C ALA A 352 16.41 -27.44 2.23
#